data_AF-A0A653TWI4-F1
#
_entry.id   AF-A0A653TWI4-F1
#
_cell.length_a   1.000
_cell.length_b   1.000
_cell.length_c   1.000
_cell.angle_alpha   90.00
_cell.angle_beta   90.00
_cell.angle_gamma   90.00
#
_symmetry.space_group_name_H-M   'P 1'
#
loop_
_entity.id
_entity.type
_entity.pdbx_description
1 polymer ?
#
loop_
_entity_poly.entity_id
_entity_poly.type
_entity_poly.pdbx_seq_one_letter_code
_entity_poly.pdbx_strand_id
1 'polypeptide(L)'
;MNNRKLKLFPAGLLVLLFSVSAFAQIDCVNGSAAVANVLLNPGAANSNLNPYINQRHVFCGELRANNTATGYHSRPGGHDPILAPAVLAARVTGAVAQSAHYPDVYRGVGIQVRQVLGAWFNKQPNFSTFFPDHCTQAQVVASIGYAYSQDPQVASAPFHGPSAPNAGAPLYCTSNDGSLLQVQGYLNSIGGNWIVNTAYPQM
;
A
#
# COMPACT_ATOMS: atom_id res chain seq x y z
N MET A 1 18.15 16.50 69.99
CA MET A 1 18.00 17.43 68.85
C MET A 1 18.92 16.98 67.74
N ASN A 2 18.40 16.25 66.73
CA ASN A 2 19.19 15.77 65.59
C ASN A 2 18.41 16.06 64.31
N ASN A 3 18.85 17.10 63.59
CA ASN A 3 18.24 17.56 62.35
C ASN A 3 18.62 16.63 61.19
N ARG A 4 17.71 15.75 60.77
CA ARG A 4 17.83 15.03 59.48
C ARG A 4 17.30 15.93 58.36
N LYS A 5 18.21 16.43 57.52
CA LYS A 5 17.87 17.10 56.26
C LYS A 5 17.37 16.05 55.26
N LEU A 6 16.10 16.18 54.87
CA LEU A 6 15.49 15.42 53.78
C LEU A 6 16.08 15.92 52.45
N LYS A 7 16.79 15.06 51.71
CA LYS A 7 17.24 15.38 50.35
C LYS A 7 16.10 15.10 49.38
N LEU A 8 15.52 16.16 48.82
CA LEU A 8 14.63 16.10 47.67
C LEU A 8 15.45 15.66 46.45
N PHE A 9 15.13 14.51 45.86
CA PHE A 9 15.63 14.14 44.53
C PHE A 9 14.70 14.74 43.47
N PRO A 10 15.20 15.50 42.48
CA PRO A 10 14.38 16.02 41.42
C PRO A 10 13.99 14.90 40.45
N ALA A 11 12.75 14.98 40.00
CA ALA A 11 12.10 14.10 39.05
C ALA A 11 12.88 13.96 37.73
N GLY A 12 13.25 12.73 37.38
CA GLY A 12 13.63 12.35 36.03
C GLY A 12 12.44 11.71 35.33
N LEU A 13 11.50 12.52 34.83
CA LEU A 13 10.44 12.04 33.94
C LEU A 13 11.05 11.84 32.54
N LEU A 14 11.62 10.67 32.30
CA LEU A 14 12.08 10.27 30.98
C LEU A 14 10.84 9.94 30.13
N VAL A 15 10.25 10.94 29.48
CA VAL A 15 9.24 10.73 28.45
C VAL A 15 9.94 10.15 27.23
N LEU A 16 10.01 8.82 27.17
CA LEU A 16 10.27 8.11 25.92
C LEU A 16 9.12 8.45 24.97
N LEU A 17 9.36 9.41 24.08
CA LEU A 17 8.57 9.61 22.87
C LEU A 17 8.79 8.37 21.99
N PHE A 18 8.13 7.27 22.34
CA PHE A 18 7.83 6.24 21.37
C PHE A 18 6.88 6.89 20.38
N SER A 19 7.44 7.38 19.27
CA SER A 19 6.71 7.64 18.05
C SER A 19 6.13 6.30 17.61
N VAL A 20 5.01 5.91 18.21
CA VAL A 20 4.18 4.86 17.65
C VAL A 20 3.69 5.48 16.35
N SER A 21 4.37 5.18 15.26
CA SER A 21 3.87 5.45 13.92
C SER A 21 2.58 4.64 13.81
N ALA A 22 1.48 5.21 14.29
CA ALA A 22 0.17 4.63 14.09
C ALA A 22 0.04 4.47 12.58
N PHE A 23 -0.17 3.23 12.12
CA PHE A 23 -0.50 2.98 10.73
C PHE A 23 -1.81 3.72 10.45
N ALA A 24 -1.68 4.91 9.87
CA ALA A 24 -2.83 5.70 9.51
C ALA A 24 -3.60 4.90 8.48
N GLN A 25 -4.85 4.57 8.82
CA GLN A 25 -5.75 3.90 7.91
C GLN A 25 -5.94 4.79 6.68
N ILE A 26 -5.87 4.18 5.48
CA ILE A 26 -5.82 4.94 4.23
C ILE A 26 -7.13 5.72 4.04
N ASP A 27 -7.00 7.03 3.80
CA ASP A 27 -8.11 7.90 3.44
C ASP A 27 -8.34 7.87 1.93
N CYS A 28 -9.42 7.22 1.51
CA CYS A 28 -9.79 7.06 0.11
C CYS A 28 -10.61 8.22 -0.47
N VAL A 29 -10.79 9.32 0.27
CA VAL A 29 -11.49 10.51 -0.23
C VAL A 29 -10.82 11.04 -1.49
N ASN A 30 -11.64 11.47 -2.45
CA ASN A 30 -11.13 12.01 -3.70
C ASN A 30 -10.29 13.27 -3.44
N GLY A 31 -9.04 13.28 -3.91
CA GLY A 31 -8.11 14.38 -3.69
C GLY A 31 -7.31 14.29 -2.37
N SER A 32 -7.48 13.24 -1.56
CA SER A 32 -6.60 13.02 -0.41
C SER A 32 -5.16 12.77 -0.89
N ALA A 33 -4.18 13.24 -0.10
CA ALA A 33 -2.77 12.97 -0.37
C ALA A 33 -2.45 11.46 -0.34
N ALA A 34 -3.23 10.68 0.42
CA ALA A 34 -3.06 9.23 0.54
C ALA A 34 -3.48 8.48 -0.73
N VAL A 35 -4.21 9.08 -1.68
CA VAL A 35 -4.58 8.41 -2.94
C VAL A 35 -4.28 9.22 -4.18
N ALA A 36 -3.57 10.33 -4.05
CA ALA A 36 -3.06 11.09 -5.17
C ALA A 36 -2.06 10.24 -5.97
N ASN A 37 -2.08 10.35 -7.29
CA ASN A 37 -1.04 9.74 -8.11
C ASN A 37 0.32 10.35 -7.76
N VAL A 38 1.31 9.50 -7.49
CA VAL A 38 2.67 9.95 -7.15
C VAL A 38 3.61 9.62 -8.28
N LEU A 39 4.41 10.61 -8.70
CA LEU A 39 5.40 10.41 -9.74
C LEU A 39 6.57 9.59 -9.19
N LEU A 40 7.03 8.59 -9.93
CA LEU A 40 8.13 7.71 -9.51
C LEU A 40 9.40 8.50 -9.16
N ASN A 41 9.72 9.49 -9.99
CA ASN A 41 10.75 10.49 -9.74
C ASN A 41 10.14 11.91 -9.88
N PRO A 42 9.85 12.60 -8.76
CA PRO A 42 9.31 13.96 -8.77
C PRO A 42 10.18 15.01 -9.47
N GLY A 43 11.47 14.72 -9.69
CA GLY A 43 12.40 15.61 -10.37
C GLY A 43 12.40 15.49 -11.91
N ALA A 44 11.61 14.58 -12.48
CA ALA A 44 11.52 14.36 -13.92
C ALA A 44 10.08 14.52 -14.43
N ALA A 45 9.90 14.77 -15.73
CA ALA A 45 8.58 14.82 -16.34
C ALA A 45 7.94 13.43 -16.42
N ASN A 46 6.60 13.37 -16.47
CA ASN A 46 5.89 12.10 -16.67
C ASN A 46 6.24 11.49 -18.03
N SER A 47 6.65 10.23 -18.01
CA SER A 47 6.99 9.43 -19.20
C SER A 47 6.79 7.96 -18.90
N ASN A 48 6.94 7.08 -19.90
CA ASN A 48 6.96 5.64 -19.64
C ASN A 48 8.13 5.26 -18.72
N LEU A 49 9.27 5.94 -18.75
CA LEU A 49 10.38 5.66 -17.82
C LEU A 49 10.20 6.33 -16.44
N ASN A 50 9.26 7.26 -16.32
CA ASN A 50 8.93 7.97 -15.09
C ASN A 50 7.40 8.13 -14.95
N PRO A 51 6.67 7.03 -14.73
CA PRO A 51 5.22 7.06 -14.65
C PRO A 51 4.74 7.55 -13.29
N TYR A 52 3.47 7.90 -13.22
CA TYR A 52 2.75 7.97 -11.96
C TYR A 52 2.45 6.57 -11.41
N ILE A 53 2.27 6.45 -10.11
CA ILE A 53 1.74 5.26 -9.44
C ILE A 53 0.30 5.54 -9.03
N ASN A 54 -0.64 4.69 -9.46
CA ASN A 54 -2.05 4.78 -9.09
C ASN A 54 -2.25 4.27 -7.65
N GLN A 55 -2.02 5.14 -6.66
CA GLN A 55 -2.19 4.81 -5.25
C GLN A 55 -3.63 4.42 -4.92
N ARG A 56 -4.63 5.06 -5.54
CA ARG A 56 -6.04 4.72 -5.35
C ARG A 56 -6.30 3.25 -5.68
N HIS A 57 -5.82 2.79 -6.83
CA HIS A 57 -5.99 1.40 -7.24
C HIS A 57 -5.33 0.43 -6.26
N VAL A 58 -4.13 0.74 -5.78
CA VAL A 58 -3.38 -0.12 -4.85
C VAL A 58 -4.03 -0.18 -3.47
N PHE A 59 -4.44 0.94 -2.88
CA PHE A 59 -4.87 0.98 -1.48
C PHE A 59 -6.39 1.01 -1.26
N CYS A 60 -7.17 1.43 -2.27
CA CYS A 60 -8.61 1.65 -2.14
C CYS A 60 -9.45 0.86 -3.14
N GLY A 61 -8.83 0.30 -4.17
CA GLY A 61 -9.55 -0.29 -5.29
C GLY A 61 -10.38 0.73 -6.08
N GLU A 62 -10.94 0.25 -7.19
CA GLU A 62 -11.72 1.06 -8.13
C GLU A 62 -12.89 0.24 -8.67
N LEU A 63 -13.91 0.91 -9.20
CA LEU A 63 -14.96 0.27 -10.01
C LEU A 63 -14.71 0.55 -11.48
N ARG A 64 -14.89 -0.48 -12.30
CA ARG A 64 -15.01 -0.34 -13.75
C ARG A 64 -16.41 0.18 -14.11
N ALA A 65 -16.58 0.62 -15.37
CA ALA A 65 -17.86 1.13 -15.87
C ALA A 65 -19.03 0.13 -15.74
N ASN A 66 -18.74 -1.18 -15.69
CA ASN A 66 -19.71 -2.24 -15.47
C ASN A 66 -19.94 -2.59 -13.99
N ASN A 67 -19.56 -1.69 -13.07
CA ASN A 67 -19.62 -1.89 -11.61
C ASN A 67 -18.87 -3.12 -11.10
N THR A 68 -17.87 -3.61 -11.83
CA THR A 68 -16.96 -4.65 -11.32
C THR A 68 -15.82 -3.99 -10.56
N ALA A 69 -15.57 -4.42 -9.33
CA ALA A 69 -14.45 -3.92 -8.56
C ALA A 69 -13.11 -4.45 -9.09
N THR A 70 -12.05 -3.66 -8.92
CA THR A 70 -10.67 -3.98 -9.30
C THR A 70 -9.69 -3.36 -8.30
N GLY A 71 -8.43 -3.82 -8.32
CA GLY A 71 -7.38 -3.31 -7.44
C GLY A 71 -7.48 -3.83 -6.01
N TYR A 72 -7.10 -2.97 -5.06
CA TYR A 72 -6.96 -3.25 -3.63
C TYR A 72 -5.96 -4.37 -3.34
N HIS A 73 -4.70 -3.97 -3.23
CA HIS A 73 -3.50 -4.81 -3.13
C HIS A 73 -2.61 -4.47 -1.93
N SER A 74 -3.03 -3.55 -1.06
CA SER A 74 -2.34 -3.29 0.21
C SER A 74 -3.33 -2.78 1.26
N ARG A 75 -3.14 -3.25 2.49
CA ARG A 75 -3.92 -2.87 3.68
C ARG A 75 -2.96 -2.52 4.83
N PRO A 76 -2.27 -1.37 4.80
CA PRO A 76 -1.28 -1.03 5.83
C PRO A 76 -1.85 -1.16 7.25
N GLY A 77 -1.11 -1.84 8.13
CA GLY A 77 -1.53 -2.21 9.48
C GLY A 77 -2.63 -3.28 9.56
N GLY A 78 -2.95 -3.95 8.45
CA GLY A 78 -4.08 -4.88 8.36
C GLY A 78 -5.44 -4.16 8.31
N HIS A 79 -5.45 -2.84 8.17
CA HIS A 79 -6.68 -2.06 8.16
C HIS A 79 -7.21 -1.87 6.74
N ASP A 80 -8.47 -2.25 6.53
CA ASP A 80 -9.20 -1.79 5.36
C ASP A 80 -9.32 -0.25 5.40
N PRO A 81 -9.26 0.49 4.28
CA PRO A 81 -9.35 1.96 4.30
C PRO A 81 -10.63 2.52 4.99
N ILE A 82 -10.55 3.69 5.66
CA ILE A 82 -11.64 4.20 6.54
C ILE A 82 -12.89 4.56 5.74
N LEU A 83 -14.03 4.16 6.31
CA LEU A 83 -15.40 4.49 5.94
C LEU A 83 -15.92 5.83 6.54
N ALA A 84 -15.11 6.90 6.65
CA ALA A 84 -15.58 8.17 7.21
C ALA A 84 -16.56 8.85 6.22
N PRO A 85 -17.86 8.94 6.55
CA PRO A 85 -19.01 8.81 5.63
C PRO A 85 -18.64 8.65 4.14
N ALA A 86 -17.82 7.63 3.86
CA ALA A 86 -16.94 7.70 2.69
C ALA A 86 -17.62 7.10 1.48
N VAL A 87 -17.66 7.94 0.46
CA VAL A 87 -17.99 7.64 -0.92
C VAL A 87 -17.14 6.44 -1.36
N LEU A 88 -15.80 6.49 -1.25
CA LEU A 88 -14.90 5.44 -1.71
C LEU A 88 -14.30 4.59 -0.56
N ALA A 89 -14.36 3.26 -0.67
CA ALA A 89 -13.79 2.31 0.29
C ALA A 89 -13.56 0.93 -0.34
N ALA A 90 -12.64 0.15 0.23
CA ALA A 90 -12.47 -1.27 -0.07
C ALA A 90 -12.49 -2.09 1.22
N ARG A 91 -12.82 -3.38 1.10
CA ARG A 91 -12.75 -4.32 2.21
C ARG A 91 -12.47 -5.75 1.76
N VAL A 92 -11.92 -6.54 2.67
CA VAL A 92 -11.89 -8.00 2.55
C VAL A 92 -13.00 -8.58 3.40
N THR A 93 -13.92 -9.33 2.80
CA THR A 93 -15.05 -9.94 3.53
C THR A 93 -14.85 -11.43 3.85
N GLY A 94 -13.85 -12.08 3.24
CA GLY A 94 -13.49 -13.46 3.51
C GLY A 94 -12.12 -13.60 4.19
N ALA A 95 -11.51 -14.77 4.06
CA ALA A 95 -10.20 -15.04 4.63
C ALA A 95 -9.09 -14.21 3.98
N VAL A 96 -8.15 -13.75 4.80
CA VAL A 96 -6.81 -13.34 4.38
C VAL A 96 -5.88 -14.45 4.83
N ALA A 97 -5.24 -15.12 3.89
CA ALA A 97 -4.32 -16.21 4.19
C ALA A 97 -3.02 -16.00 3.41
N GLN A 98 -1.91 -16.37 4.03
CA GLN A 98 -0.64 -16.54 3.34
C GLN A 98 -0.85 -17.56 2.21
N SER A 99 -0.30 -17.27 1.03
CA SER A 99 -0.40 -18.20 -0.09
C SER A 99 0.41 -19.46 0.22
N ALA A 100 -0.21 -20.63 0.04
CA ALA A 100 0.45 -21.92 0.25
C ALA A 100 1.64 -22.14 -0.71
N HIS A 101 1.63 -21.49 -1.87
CA HIS A 101 2.69 -21.57 -2.88
C HIS A 101 3.68 -20.41 -2.81
N TYR A 102 3.31 -19.31 -2.15
CA TYR A 102 4.10 -18.08 -2.07
C TYR A 102 4.09 -17.60 -0.62
N PRO A 103 4.98 -18.15 0.22
CA PRO A 103 4.94 -17.97 1.67
C PRO A 103 5.04 -16.51 2.13
N ASP A 104 5.32 -15.56 1.25
CA ASP A 104 5.45 -14.14 1.63
C ASP A 104 4.41 -13.23 0.97
N VAL A 105 3.45 -13.82 0.24
CA VAL A 105 2.34 -13.11 -0.40
C VAL A 105 1.02 -13.53 0.22
N TYR A 106 0.25 -12.55 0.67
CA TYR A 106 -1.08 -12.79 1.23
C TYR A 106 -2.13 -12.78 0.12
N ARG A 107 -3.07 -13.71 0.19
CA ARG A 107 -4.25 -13.76 -0.66
C ARG A 107 -5.49 -13.48 0.17
N GLY A 108 -6.17 -12.38 -0.14
CA GLY A 108 -7.49 -12.06 0.41
C GLY A 108 -8.60 -12.50 -0.55
N VAL A 109 -9.68 -13.09 -0.03
CA VAL A 109 -10.88 -13.44 -0.80
C VAL A 109 -12.09 -12.62 -0.37
N GLY A 110 -13.09 -12.48 -1.25
CA GLY A 110 -14.28 -11.69 -0.92
C GLY A 110 -14.00 -10.19 -0.98
N ILE A 111 -13.22 -9.76 -1.97
CA ILE A 111 -12.83 -8.36 -2.13
C ILE A 111 -14.02 -7.55 -2.62
N GLN A 112 -14.33 -6.48 -1.89
CA GLN A 112 -15.39 -5.56 -2.25
C GLN A 112 -14.88 -4.12 -2.29
N VAL A 113 -15.37 -3.37 -3.27
CA VAL A 113 -15.10 -1.93 -3.41
C VAL A 113 -16.43 -1.20 -3.48
N ARG A 114 -16.43 0.02 -2.96
CA ARG A 114 -17.53 0.97 -3.04
C ARG A 114 -16.93 2.32 -3.46
N GLN A 115 -17.60 3.06 -4.35
CA GLN A 115 -17.16 4.40 -4.79
C GLN A 115 -18.08 5.54 -4.34
N VAL A 116 -19.33 5.22 -4.00
CA VAL A 116 -20.30 6.13 -3.38
C VAL A 116 -21.01 5.45 -2.22
N LEU A 117 -21.58 6.22 -1.27
CA LEU A 117 -22.49 5.65 -0.27
C LEU A 117 -23.59 4.82 -0.97
N GLY A 118 -23.74 3.56 -0.57
CA GLY A 118 -24.60 2.62 -1.27
C GLY A 118 -23.97 1.24 -1.41
N ALA A 119 -24.11 0.64 -2.59
CA ALA A 119 -23.79 -0.75 -2.85
C ALA A 119 -22.28 -1.05 -2.79
N TRP A 120 -21.96 -2.22 -2.26
CA TRP A 120 -20.65 -2.85 -2.37
C TRP A 120 -20.61 -3.71 -3.63
N PHE A 121 -19.53 -3.63 -4.38
CA PHE A 121 -19.32 -4.40 -5.59
C PHE A 121 -18.18 -5.39 -5.42
N ASN A 122 -18.43 -6.63 -5.83
CA ASN A 122 -17.42 -7.68 -5.75
C ASN A 122 -16.35 -7.48 -6.83
N LYS A 123 -15.10 -7.82 -6.48
CA LYS A 123 -14.00 -7.87 -7.43
C LYS A 123 -14.15 -9.07 -8.36
N GLN A 124 -13.69 -8.94 -9.60
CA GLN A 124 -13.50 -10.06 -10.51
C GLN A 124 -12.04 -10.11 -11.03
N PRO A 125 -11.30 -11.20 -10.74
CA PRO A 125 -11.68 -12.33 -9.89
C PRO A 125 -11.87 -11.91 -8.43
N ASN A 126 -12.63 -12.69 -7.64
CA ASN A 126 -13.00 -12.34 -6.25
C ASN A 126 -11.86 -12.55 -5.23
N PHE A 127 -10.65 -12.12 -5.59
CA PHE A 127 -9.47 -12.14 -4.74
C PHE A 127 -8.46 -11.03 -5.13
N SER A 128 -7.56 -10.74 -4.20
CA SER A 128 -6.36 -9.93 -4.42
C SER A 128 -5.16 -10.62 -3.79
N THR A 129 -3.99 -10.40 -4.38
CA THR A 129 -2.73 -10.52 -3.64
C THR A 129 -2.43 -9.20 -2.94
N PHE A 130 -1.90 -9.30 -1.73
CA PHE A 130 -1.62 -8.15 -0.88
C PHE A 130 -0.15 -8.09 -0.53
N PHE A 131 0.39 -6.87 -0.56
CA PHE A 131 1.59 -6.52 0.19
C PHE A 131 1.37 -6.84 1.68
N PRO A 132 2.38 -7.35 2.40
CA PRO A 132 2.27 -7.63 3.83
C PRO A 132 1.70 -6.47 4.64
N ASP A 133 0.81 -6.80 5.57
CA ASP A 133 0.10 -5.83 6.40
C ASP A 133 1.04 -4.95 7.24
N HIS A 134 2.25 -5.41 7.55
CA HIS A 134 3.25 -4.61 8.27
C HIS A 134 3.87 -3.50 7.40
N CYS A 135 3.71 -3.55 6.08
CA CYS A 135 4.24 -2.54 5.18
C CYS A 135 3.41 -1.26 5.23
N THR A 136 4.08 -0.14 5.44
CA THR A 136 3.50 1.19 5.33
C THR A 136 3.15 1.52 3.88
N GLN A 137 2.26 2.48 3.69
CA GLN A 137 1.96 3.05 2.37
C GLN A 137 3.23 3.48 1.62
N ALA A 138 4.12 4.20 2.29
CA ALA A 138 5.37 4.69 1.70
C ALA A 138 6.28 3.54 1.23
N GLN A 139 6.42 2.49 2.04
CA GLN A 139 7.19 1.29 1.67
C GLN A 139 6.61 0.59 0.46
N VAL A 140 5.28 0.47 0.36
CA VAL A 140 4.62 -0.14 -0.80
C VAL A 140 4.85 0.70 -2.06
N VAL A 141 4.67 2.02 -1.99
CA VAL A 141 4.92 2.93 -3.13
C VAL A 141 6.37 2.87 -3.58
N ALA A 142 7.32 2.91 -2.63
CA ALA A 142 8.74 2.79 -2.92
C ALA A 142 9.07 1.44 -3.59
N SER A 143 8.43 0.35 -3.16
CA SER A 143 8.63 -0.99 -3.72
C SER A 143 8.11 -1.11 -5.14
N ILE A 144 6.94 -0.54 -5.41
CA ILE A 144 6.38 -0.49 -6.77
C ILE A 144 7.30 0.31 -7.69
N GLY A 145 7.77 1.47 -7.24
CA GLY A 145 8.71 2.30 -7.99
C GLY A 145 10.04 1.59 -8.26
N TYR A 146 10.57 0.87 -7.26
CA TYR A 146 11.80 0.10 -7.44
C TYR A 146 11.61 -1.06 -8.39
N ALA A 147 10.58 -1.89 -8.20
CA ALA A 147 10.29 -3.01 -9.11
C ALA A 147 10.13 -2.54 -10.55
N TYR A 148 9.40 -1.43 -10.77
CA TYR A 148 9.26 -0.82 -12.10
C TYR A 148 10.59 -0.36 -12.69
N SER A 149 11.49 0.20 -11.87
CA SER A 149 12.79 0.69 -12.33
C SER A 149 13.73 -0.42 -12.82
N GLN A 150 13.52 -1.66 -12.37
CA GLN A 150 14.32 -2.82 -12.77
C GLN A 150 13.86 -3.42 -14.10
N ASP A 151 12.58 -3.25 -14.44
CA ASP A 151 11.98 -3.77 -15.65
C ASP A 151 10.98 -2.74 -16.24
N PRO A 152 11.45 -1.58 -16.71
CA PRO A 152 10.57 -0.56 -17.25
C PRO A 152 9.98 -1.04 -18.58
N GLN A 153 8.67 -1.22 -18.61
CA GLN A 153 7.96 -1.79 -19.75
C GLN A 153 7.33 -0.72 -20.65
N VAL A 154 7.03 -1.10 -21.90
CA VAL A 154 6.11 -0.34 -22.77
C VAL A 154 4.66 -0.68 -22.41
N ALA A 155 3.73 0.19 -22.80
CA ALA A 155 2.30 0.07 -22.45
C ALA A 155 1.76 -1.36 -22.64
N SER A 156 0.91 -1.82 -21.71
CA SER A 156 0.17 -3.10 -21.79
C SER A 156 0.99 -4.39 -21.58
N ALA A 157 2.30 -4.32 -21.38
CA ALA A 157 3.09 -5.46 -20.88
C ALA A 157 3.19 -5.43 -19.35
N PRO A 158 3.17 -6.58 -18.67
CA PRO A 158 3.46 -6.62 -17.24
C PRO A 158 4.95 -6.36 -17.02
N PHE A 159 5.29 -5.54 -16.02
CA PHE A 159 6.65 -5.51 -15.47
C PHE A 159 6.76 -6.48 -14.30
N HIS A 160 7.97 -6.97 -14.09
CA HIS A 160 8.31 -7.81 -12.93
C HIS A 160 9.59 -7.31 -12.28
N GLY A 161 9.60 -7.20 -10.96
CA GLY A 161 10.82 -6.83 -10.26
C GLY A 161 10.78 -7.11 -8.76
N PRO A 162 11.95 -7.19 -8.12
CA PRO A 162 12.03 -7.28 -6.67
C PRO A 162 11.45 -6.03 -6.01
N SER A 163 10.90 -6.19 -4.81
CA SER A 163 10.34 -5.08 -4.02
C SER A 163 11.40 -4.12 -3.48
N ALA A 164 12.68 -4.51 -3.43
CA ALA A 164 13.76 -3.72 -2.86
C ALA A 164 15.13 -4.10 -3.46
N PRO A 165 16.15 -3.23 -3.35
CA PRO A 165 17.50 -3.52 -3.84
C PRO A 165 18.24 -4.62 -3.06
N ASN A 166 17.82 -4.87 -1.82
CA ASN A 166 18.35 -5.95 -0.98
C ASN A 166 17.34 -6.30 0.10
N ALA A 167 17.49 -7.51 0.66
CA ALA A 167 16.68 -8.01 1.76
C ALA A 167 16.83 -7.10 3.01
N GLY A 168 15.72 -6.88 3.71
CA GLY A 168 15.69 -6.04 4.92
C GLY A 168 15.85 -4.53 4.70
N ALA A 169 15.77 -4.04 3.46
CA ALA A 169 15.86 -2.60 3.17
C ALA A 169 14.68 -1.84 3.81
N PRO A 170 14.91 -0.95 4.81
CA PRO A 170 13.84 -0.44 5.67
C PRO A 170 12.85 0.51 4.98
N LEU A 171 13.24 1.09 3.84
CA LEU A 171 12.40 1.99 3.04
C LEU A 171 11.46 1.25 2.09
N TYR A 172 11.59 -0.06 1.97
CA TYR A 172 10.82 -0.89 1.06
C TYR A 172 9.98 -1.91 1.82
N CYS A 173 9.02 -2.50 1.13
CA CYS A 173 8.18 -3.55 1.66
C CYS A 173 8.86 -4.89 1.39
N THR A 174 9.13 -5.64 2.46
CA THR A 174 9.69 -6.98 2.42
C THR A 174 8.70 -7.96 3.02
N SER A 175 8.98 -9.25 2.91
CA SER A 175 8.28 -10.28 3.67
C SER A 175 8.47 -10.12 5.19
N ASN A 176 7.79 -10.97 5.97
CA ASN A 176 7.99 -11.03 7.43
C ASN A 176 9.41 -11.50 7.83
N ASP A 177 10.06 -12.32 6.99
CA ASP A 177 11.45 -12.77 7.22
C ASP A 177 12.51 -11.83 6.61
N GLY A 178 12.07 -10.71 6.02
CA GLY A 178 12.93 -9.69 5.41
C GLY A 178 13.36 -10.00 3.97
N SER A 179 12.96 -11.15 3.41
CA SER A 179 13.17 -11.49 2.00
C SER A 179 12.40 -10.56 1.03
N LEU A 180 12.85 -10.58 -0.22
CA LEU A 180 12.30 -9.75 -1.28
C LEU A 180 11.00 -10.35 -1.82
N LEU A 181 9.99 -9.50 -1.98
CA LEU A 181 8.78 -9.87 -2.71
C LEU A 181 9.04 -9.71 -4.21
N GLN A 182 8.45 -10.58 -5.03
CA GLN A 182 8.32 -10.30 -6.45
C GLN A 182 7.09 -9.44 -6.67
N VAL A 183 7.25 -8.29 -7.33
CA VAL A 183 6.16 -7.36 -7.64
C VAL A 183 5.91 -7.40 -9.13
N GLN A 184 4.65 -7.61 -9.48
CA GLN A 184 4.15 -7.50 -10.85
C GLN A 184 3.25 -6.27 -10.96
N GLY A 185 3.26 -5.59 -12.10
CA GLY A 185 2.27 -4.54 -12.37
C GLY A 185 2.13 -4.22 -13.85
N TYR A 186 1.26 -3.26 -14.17
CA TYR A 186 0.97 -2.87 -15.55
C TYR A 186 1.05 -1.36 -15.72
N LEU A 187 1.71 -0.96 -16.81
CA LEU A 187 1.78 0.42 -17.26
C LEU A 187 0.68 0.70 -18.29
N ASN A 188 -0.06 1.79 -18.09
CA ASN A 188 -1.09 2.27 -19.01
C ASN A 188 -0.88 3.75 -19.33
N SER A 189 -1.32 4.17 -20.52
CA SER A 189 -1.51 5.58 -20.84
C SER A 189 -2.97 5.95 -20.56
N ILE A 190 -3.20 6.80 -19.55
CA ILE A 190 -4.53 7.19 -19.08
C ILE A 190 -4.60 8.72 -19.07
N GLY A 191 -5.52 9.28 -19.86
CA GLY A 191 -5.68 10.74 -19.96
C GLY A 191 -4.40 11.45 -20.42
N GLY A 192 -3.58 10.82 -21.25
CA GLY A 192 -2.31 11.35 -21.73
C GLY A 192 -1.12 11.18 -20.77
N ASN A 193 -1.34 10.61 -19.58
CA ASN A 193 -0.28 10.33 -18.61
C ASN A 193 0.10 8.85 -18.58
N TRP A 194 1.38 8.57 -18.36
CA TRP A 194 1.89 7.26 -18.05
C TRP A 194 1.65 6.92 -16.59
N ILE A 195 0.94 5.83 -16.33
CA ILE A 195 0.53 5.41 -14.99
C ILE A 195 0.80 3.91 -14.83
N VAL A 196 1.57 3.54 -13.81
CA VAL A 196 1.53 2.21 -13.21
C VAL A 196 0.16 2.07 -12.56
N ASN A 197 -0.78 1.53 -13.32
CA ASN A 197 -2.19 1.54 -12.95
C ASN A 197 -2.51 0.49 -11.90
N THR A 198 -1.74 -0.60 -11.89
CA THR A 198 -1.82 -1.63 -10.87
C THR A 198 -0.44 -2.20 -10.61
N ALA A 199 -0.18 -2.59 -9.37
CA ALA A 199 0.98 -3.33 -8.96
C ALA A 199 0.67 -4.11 -7.68
N TYR A 200 1.19 -5.33 -7.59
CA TYR A 200 0.87 -6.26 -6.52
C TYR A 200 1.98 -7.30 -6.35
N PRO A 201 2.13 -7.92 -5.16
CA PRO A 201 3.04 -9.04 -5.00
C PRO A 201 2.55 -10.24 -5.82
N GLN A 202 3.44 -10.81 -6.61
CA GLN A 202 3.19 -11.93 -7.46
C GLN A 202 3.11 -13.21 -6.62
N MET A 203 1.98 -13.91 -6.76
CA MET A 203 1.89 -15.34 -6.49
C MET A 203 2.41 -16.05 -7.74
#